data_AF-A0A099ZB06-F1
#
_entry.id   AF-A0A099ZB06-F1
#
_cell.length_a   1.000
_cell.length_b   1.000
_cell.length_c   1.000
_cell.angle_alpha   90.00
_cell.angle_beta   90.00
_cell.angle_gamma   90.00
#
_symmetry.space_group_name_H-M   'P 1'
#
loop_
_entity.id
_entity.type
_entity.pdbx_description
1 polymer ?
#
loop_
_entity_poly.entity_id
_entity_poly.type
_entity_poly.pdbx_seq_one_letter_code
_entity_poly.pdbx_strand_id
1 'polypeptide(L)' 'MVNFMQAVRNHWVHIFVPLGFVIGCYLDRVNDEKLSTFRNKSLLYRR' A
#
# COMPACT_ATOMS: atom_id res chain seq x y z
N MET A 1 -28.98 -19.37 9.39
CA MET A 1 -27.75 -18.87 10.02
C MET A 1 -26.66 -18.82 8.97
N VAL A 2 -26.22 -17.62 8.57
CA VAL A 2 -25.06 -17.49 7.68
C VAL A 2 -23.83 -17.91 8.47
N ASN A 3 -23.26 -19.06 8.14
CA ASN A 3 -22.12 -19.61 8.86
C ASN A 3 -20.90 -18.75 8.52
N PHE A 4 -20.35 -18.06 9.52
CA PHE A 4 -19.22 -17.13 9.34
C PHE A 4 -18.02 -17.80 8.65
N MET A 5 -17.79 -19.08 8.97
CA MET A 5 -16.78 -19.93 8.32
C MET A 5 -16.99 -20.08 6.81
N GLN A 6 -18.24 -20.11 6.34
CA GLN A 6 -18.58 -20.30 4.93
C GLN A 6 -18.48 -18.98 4.15
N ALA A 7 -18.81 -17.86 4.79
CA ALA A 7 -18.59 -16.52 4.24
C ALA A 7 -17.09 -16.19 4.09
N VAL A 8 -16.29 -16.51 5.11
CA VAL A 8 -14.83 -16.37 5.04
C VAL A 8 -14.26 -17.22 3.90
N ARG A 9 -14.64 -18.50 3.80
CA ARG A 9 -14.13 -19.38 2.73
C ARG A 9 -14.48 -18.87 1.32
N ASN A 10 -15.68 -18.32 1.13
CA ASN A 10 -16.14 -17.88 -0.18
C ASN A 10 -15.65 -16.47 -0.54
N HIS A 11 -15.42 -15.59 0.44
CA HIS A 11 -15.10 -14.18 0.19
C HIS A 11 -13.61 -13.82 0.42
N TRP A 12 -12.80 -14.76 0.92
CA TRP A 12 -11.37 -14.51 1.21
C TRP A 12 -10.60 -13.99 0.00
N VAL A 13 -10.92 -14.48 -1.21
CA VAL A 13 -10.26 -14.09 -2.46
C VAL A 13 -10.38 -12.58 -2.73
N HIS A 14 -11.52 -11.97 -2.38
CA HIS A 14 -11.76 -10.54 -2.63
C HIS A 14 -10.96 -9.62 -1.70
N ILE A 15 -10.47 -10.13 -0.57
CA ILE A 15 -9.70 -9.35 0.42
C ILE A 15 -8.24 -9.21 0.00
N PHE A 16 -7.70 -10.15 -0.77
CA PHE A 16 -6.27 -10.14 -1.15
C PHE A 16 -5.88 -8.94 -2.02
N VAL A 17 -6.75 -8.52 -2.94
CA VAL A 17 -6.43 -7.41 -3.86
C VAL A 17 -6.37 -6.06 -3.12
N PRO A 18 -7.37 -5.67 -2.31
CA PRO A 18 -7.28 -4.46 -1.49
C PRO A 18 -6.12 -4.51 -0.50
N LEU A 19 -5.87 -5.66 0.13
CA LEU A 19 -4.77 -5.81 1.08
C LEU A 19 -3.41 -5.64 0.40
N GLY A 20 -3.22 -6.27 -0.77
CA GLY A 20 -2.01 -6.13 -1.57
C GLY A 20 -1.77 -4.70 -2.04
N PHE A 21 -2.84 -3.98 -2.39
CA PHE A 21 -2.75 -2.56 -2.74
C PHE A 21 -2.29 -1.71 -1.55
N VAL A 22 -2.87 -1.91 -0.38
CA VAL A 22 -2.48 -1.18 0.84
C VAL A 22 -1.02 -1.45 1.21
N ILE A 23 -0.58 -2.72 1.13
CA ILE A 23 0.81 -3.10 1.37
C ILE A 23 1.74 -2.46 0.33
N GLY A 24 1.35 -2.45 -0.94
CA GLY A 24 2.09 -1.80 -2.01
C GLY A 24 2.28 -0.30 -1.75
N CYS A 25 1.19 0.42 -1.45
CA CYS A 25 1.26 1.84 -1.10
C CYS A 25 2.14 2.12 0.14
N TYR A 26 2.10 1.23 1.13
CA TYR A 26 2.95 1.37 2.32
C TYR A 26 4.43 1.23 1.97
N LEU A 27 4.78 0.20 1.19
CA LEU A 27 6.16 -0.05 0.76
C LEU A 27 6.70 1.08 -0.13
N ASP A 28 5.87 1.58 -1.04
CA ASP A 28 6.23 2.69 -1.93
C ASP A 28 6.52 3.96 -1.12
N ARG A 29 5.67 4.27 -0.14
CA ARG A 29 5.86 5.41 0.77
C ARG A 29 7.15 5.31 1.59
N VAL A 30 7.46 4.12 2.11
CA VAL A 30 8.73 3.89 2.83
C VAL A 30 9.93 4.06 1.90
N ASN A 31 9.81 3.67 0.63
CA ASN A 31 10.87 3.82 -0.35
C ASN A 31 11.10 5.29 -0.73
N ASP A 32 10.02 6.05 -0.93
CA ASP A 32 10.09 7.51 -1.16
C ASP A 32 10.73 8.26 0.01
N GLU A 33 10.44 7.85 1.25
CA GLU A 33 11.08 8.43 2.43
C GLU A 33 12.59 8.20 2.44
N LYS A 34 13.06 7.01 2.03
CA LYS A 34 14.49 6.73 1.87
C LYS A 34 15.14 7.52 0.74
N LEU A 35 14.40 7.78 -0.34
CA LEU A 35 14.87 8.54 -1.50
C LEU A 35 14.75 10.07 -1.34
N SER A 36 14.22 10.54 -0.21
CA SER A 36 13.96 11.96 0.05
C SER A 36 15.21 12.84 0.24
N THR A 37 16.42 12.26 0.25
CA THR A 37 17.69 12.96 0.50
C THR A 37 17.93 14.17 -0.41
N PHE A 38 17.48 14.11 -1.67
CA PHE A 38 17.60 15.21 -2.65
C PHE A 38 16.34 16.07 -2.80
N ARG A 39 15.32 15.86 -1.96
CA ARG A 39 14.09 16.66 -1.98
C ARG A 39 14.41 18.12 -1.66
N ASN A 40 13.96 19.05 -2.52
CA ASN A 40 14.23 20.49 -2.46
C ASN A 40 15.72 20.90 -2.58
N LYS A 41 16.60 20.00 -3.03
CA LYS A 41 18.01 20.32 -3.30
C LYS A 41 18.35 20.42 -4.78
N SER A 42 17.46 19.96 -5.66
CA SER A 42 17.62 20.01 -7.11
C SER A 42 17.68 21.47 -7.60
N LEU A 43 18.56 21.77 -8.56
CA LEU A 43 18.75 23.11 -9.12
C LEU A 43 17.46 23.76 -9.66
N LEU A 44 16.51 22.94 -10.12
CA LEU A 44 15.27 23.39 -10.76
C LEU A 44 14.13 23.62 -9.76
N TYR A 45 13.99 22.75 -8.74
CA TYR A 45 12.90 22.82 -7.75
C TYR A 45 13.32 23.38 -6.39
N ARG A 46 14.58 23.80 -6.23
CA ARG A 46 15.05 24.47 -5.01
C ARG A 46 14.35 25.83 -4.91
N ARG A 47 13.35 25.90 -4.03
CA ARG A 47 12.75 27.14 -3.54
C ARG A 47 13.31 27.50 -2.17
#